data_AF-A0A0C2M7U3-F1
#
_entry.id   AF-A0A0C2M7U3-F1
#
_cell.length_a   1.000
_cell.length_b   1.000
_cell.length_c   1.000
_cell.angle_alpha   90.00
_cell.angle_beta   90.00
_cell.angle_gamma   90.00
#
_symmetry.space_group_name_H-M   'P 1'
#
loop_
_entity.id
_entity.type
_entity.pdbx_description
1 polymer ?
#
loop_
_entity_poly.entity_id
_entity_poly.type
_entity_poly.pdbx_seq_one_letter_code
_entity_poly.pdbx_strand_id
1 'polypeptide(L)'
;MNEETKQSMPENRIGHCMTSIREFLMIYGGFTDMFDYQHDGLWSYNTISGIWLRHQPPTEIKDTPVCSSICAVGNLVYLFGGACFRYNFRSTNSLIAFDTSNETWKTIFPHTNDYDENTPPPMYGNVLLYHNGSLYVLGGFKETVPLDTMYKFCLKTSEWFLVPQTGVKPFYHLKIFGTVFKNRLYCFEDSLTGTNRFRDVKIFDFSNHTWTTKTTISKNQQYPEDRFDEAFAFSSRSGFMSGGMIPDTNIFHSDIWRIDLETLEWFKLNYTLTTGIYDHRMTVVDDSYLYSFGGDGNYHARLSLLDKFIIQPPALYRRCQETISKYPNLKSNIKSIPAAILDELNLNNND
;
A
#
# COMPACT_ATOMS: atom_id res chain seq x y z
N MET A 1 -11.86 -13.73 -28.74
CA MET A 1 -12.73 -13.50 -27.57
C MET A 1 -12.07 -14.25 -26.44
N ASN A 2 -11.27 -13.54 -25.66
CA ASN A 2 -10.53 -14.16 -24.57
C ASN A 2 -11.52 -14.44 -23.45
N GLU A 3 -11.61 -15.71 -23.04
CA GLU A 3 -12.15 -16.08 -21.75
C GLU A 3 -11.32 -15.33 -20.70
N GLU A 4 -11.81 -14.18 -20.25
CA GLU A 4 -11.25 -13.46 -19.12
C GLU A 4 -11.37 -14.37 -17.90
N THR A 5 -10.24 -15.00 -17.58
CA THR A 5 -10.06 -15.87 -16.44
C THR A 5 -10.50 -15.17 -15.17
N LYS A 6 -11.73 -15.45 -14.71
CA LYS A 6 -12.08 -15.43 -13.28
C LYS A 6 -11.08 -16.34 -12.57
N GLN A 7 -9.94 -15.79 -12.19
CA GLN A 7 -8.92 -16.51 -11.46
C GLN A 7 -9.29 -16.58 -9.97
N SER A 8 -8.87 -17.67 -9.31
CA SER A 8 -8.79 -17.72 -7.86
C SER A 8 -7.92 -16.56 -7.36
N MET A 9 -8.32 -15.98 -6.22
CA MET A 9 -7.58 -14.96 -5.45
C MET A 9 -6.05 -15.17 -5.51
N PRO A 10 -5.23 -14.09 -5.56
CA PRO A 10 -3.78 -14.19 -5.56
C PRO A 10 -3.25 -15.05 -4.42
N GLU A 11 -2.19 -15.82 -4.70
CA GLU A 11 -1.47 -16.61 -3.70
C GLU A 11 -0.87 -15.72 -2.61
N ASN A 12 -0.62 -16.33 -1.44
CA ASN A 12 0.13 -15.69 -0.36
C ASN A 12 1.48 -15.18 -0.87
N ARG A 13 1.89 -14.01 -0.37
CA ARG A 13 3.14 -13.37 -0.78
C ARG A 13 3.61 -12.36 0.25
N ILE A 14 4.91 -12.08 0.19
CA ILE A 14 5.58 -11.01 0.92
C ILE A 14 6.33 -10.11 -0.07
N GLY A 15 6.80 -8.95 0.38
CA GLY A 15 7.47 -7.97 -0.49
C GLY A 15 6.59 -7.36 -1.58
N HIS A 16 5.27 -7.59 -1.57
CA HIS A 16 4.31 -6.92 -2.45
C HIS A 16 4.03 -5.49 -1.96
N CYS A 17 3.33 -4.73 -2.79
CA CYS A 17 2.77 -3.44 -2.42
C CYS A 17 1.25 -3.46 -2.63
N MET A 18 0.54 -2.65 -1.86
CA MET A 18 -0.92 -2.59 -1.91
C MET A 18 -1.42 -1.16 -1.74
N THR A 19 -2.44 -0.79 -2.50
CA THR A 19 -3.20 0.45 -2.33
C THR A 19 -4.68 0.22 -2.56
N SER A 20 -5.50 1.24 -2.33
CA SER A 20 -6.91 1.24 -2.70
C SER A 20 -7.19 2.38 -3.68
N ILE A 21 -8.16 2.14 -4.56
CA ILE A 21 -8.67 3.16 -5.47
C ILE A 21 -10.16 2.90 -5.65
N ARG A 22 -10.98 3.85 -5.19
CA ARG A 22 -12.44 3.68 -5.12
C ARG A 22 -12.79 2.38 -4.38
N GLU A 23 -13.62 1.52 -4.97
CA GLU A 23 -14.00 0.21 -4.44
C GLU A 23 -12.96 -0.91 -4.65
N PHE A 24 -11.82 -0.63 -5.27
CA PHE A 24 -10.83 -1.65 -5.60
C PHE A 24 -9.67 -1.69 -4.60
N LEU A 25 -9.27 -2.91 -4.21
CA LEU A 25 -7.93 -3.16 -3.68
C LEU A 25 -7.01 -3.46 -4.85
N MET A 26 -5.83 -2.84 -4.86
CA MET A 26 -4.81 -3.04 -5.88
C MET A 26 -3.58 -3.66 -5.22
N ILE A 27 -3.17 -4.85 -5.66
CA ILE A 27 -2.03 -5.58 -5.12
C ILE A 27 -1.06 -5.85 -6.26
N TYR A 28 0.19 -5.41 -6.11
CA TYR A 28 1.21 -5.63 -7.11
C TYR A 28 2.42 -6.33 -6.52
N GLY A 29 2.95 -7.28 -7.27
CA GLY A 29 4.28 -7.79 -7.02
C GLY A 29 4.38 -8.83 -5.91
N GLY A 30 5.59 -8.94 -5.36
CA GLY A 30 5.94 -9.80 -4.25
C GLY A 30 6.42 -11.18 -4.65
N PHE A 31 6.66 -12.04 -3.67
CA PHE A 31 7.13 -13.41 -3.86
C PHE A 31 6.57 -14.34 -2.79
N THR A 32 6.43 -15.62 -3.11
CA THR A 32 6.02 -16.65 -2.14
C THR A 32 7.22 -17.12 -1.31
N ASP A 33 8.36 -17.32 -1.97
CA ASP A 33 9.67 -17.58 -1.38
C ASP A 33 10.72 -16.83 -2.24
N MET A 34 11.72 -16.23 -1.59
CA MET A 34 12.76 -15.38 -2.19
C MET A 34 13.40 -16.04 -3.42
N PHE A 35 13.56 -17.37 -3.37
CA PHE A 35 14.25 -18.15 -4.39
C PHE A 35 13.30 -18.90 -5.35
N ASP A 36 12.01 -18.97 -5.04
CA ASP A 36 11.06 -19.76 -5.81
C ASP A 36 10.36 -18.91 -6.87
N TYR A 37 9.21 -18.31 -6.53
CA TYR A 37 8.32 -17.63 -7.47
C TYR A 37 8.09 -16.17 -7.06
N GLN A 38 8.48 -15.26 -7.95
CA GLN A 38 8.11 -13.85 -7.89
C GLN A 38 6.85 -13.62 -8.72
N HIS A 39 5.90 -12.89 -8.15
CA HIS A 39 4.62 -12.58 -8.74
C HIS A 39 4.69 -11.29 -9.52
N ASP A 40 4.53 -11.33 -10.84
CA ASP A 40 4.68 -10.16 -11.73
C ASP A 40 3.34 -9.49 -12.10
N GLY A 41 2.22 -9.90 -11.51
CA GLY A 41 0.88 -9.42 -11.85
C GLY A 41 0.38 -8.29 -10.95
N LEU A 42 -0.36 -7.34 -11.53
CA LEU A 42 -1.20 -6.41 -10.77
C LEU A 42 -2.59 -7.05 -10.60
N TRP A 43 -3.03 -7.22 -9.36
CA TRP A 43 -4.36 -7.73 -9.04
C TRP A 43 -5.27 -6.59 -8.61
N SER A 44 -6.50 -6.60 -9.13
CA SER A 44 -7.59 -5.77 -8.62
C SER A 44 -8.65 -6.65 -7.98
N TYR A 45 -9.06 -6.32 -6.76
CA TYR A 45 -10.20 -6.94 -6.09
C TYR A 45 -11.31 -5.92 -5.92
N ASN A 46 -12.44 -6.17 -6.56
CA ASN A 46 -13.63 -5.34 -6.34
C ASN A 46 -14.24 -5.71 -4.98
N THR A 47 -14.18 -4.77 -4.03
CA THR A 47 -14.64 -5.02 -2.66
C THR A 47 -16.17 -5.07 -2.51
N ILE A 48 -16.93 -4.72 -3.56
CA ILE A 48 -18.39 -4.80 -3.63
C ILE A 48 -18.83 -6.16 -4.19
N SER A 49 -18.32 -6.54 -5.36
CA SER A 49 -18.70 -7.78 -6.04
C SER A 49 -17.92 -9.00 -5.55
N GLY A 50 -16.76 -8.80 -4.93
CA GLY A 50 -15.87 -9.86 -4.48
C GLY A 50 -15.09 -10.54 -5.61
N ILE A 51 -15.02 -9.91 -6.78
CA ILE A 51 -14.35 -10.46 -7.96
C ILE A 51 -12.88 -10.01 -7.99
N TRP A 52 -12.00 -10.97 -8.27
CA TRP A 52 -10.59 -10.75 -8.56
C TRP A 52 -10.34 -10.70 -10.06
N LEU A 53 -9.54 -9.75 -10.50
CA LEU A 53 -9.01 -9.65 -11.86
C LEU A 53 -7.51 -9.46 -11.81
N ARG A 54 -6.80 -10.11 -12.73
CA ARG A 54 -5.35 -10.01 -12.89
C ARG A 54 -5.04 -9.22 -14.15
N HIS A 55 -4.28 -8.14 -13.99
CA HIS A 55 -3.79 -7.26 -15.03
C HIS A 55 -2.30 -7.54 -15.25
N GLN A 56 -1.93 -7.86 -16.49
CA GLN A 56 -0.53 -8.11 -16.83
C GLN A 56 0.18 -6.76 -17.05
N PRO A 57 1.24 -6.43 -16.29
CA PRO A 57 1.99 -5.19 -16.50
C PRO A 57 2.86 -5.21 -17.75
N PRO A 58 3.35 -4.04 -18.19
CA PRO A 58 4.30 -3.92 -19.28
C PRO A 58 5.59 -4.71 -19.01
N THR A 59 6.26 -5.12 -20.09
CA THR A 59 7.55 -5.84 -20.02
C THR A 59 8.62 -5.11 -19.24
N GLU A 60 8.54 -3.78 -19.18
CA GLU A 60 9.51 -2.89 -18.53
C GLU A 60 9.72 -3.17 -17.04
N ILE A 61 8.65 -3.53 -16.30
CA ILE A 61 8.72 -3.81 -14.86
C ILE A 61 8.49 -5.29 -14.54
N LYS A 62 8.27 -6.12 -15.56
CA LYS A 62 7.90 -7.54 -15.39
C LYS A 62 8.95 -8.33 -14.61
N ASP A 63 10.21 -7.98 -14.78
CA ASP A 63 11.35 -8.62 -14.14
C ASP A 63 11.75 -7.96 -12.81
N THR A 64 11.09 -6.89 -12.36
CA THR A 64 11.40 -6.19 -11.09
C THR A 64 10.19 -6.09 -10.14
N PRO A 65 9.43 -7.19 -9.91
CA PRO A 65 8.14 -7.11 -9.24
C PRO A 65 8.20 -7.05 -7.71
N VAL A 66 9.39 -7.06 -7.10
CA VAL A 66 9.52 -7.17 -5.64
C VAL A 66 9.85 -5.80 -5.04
N CYS A 67 9.22 -5.47 -3.91
CA CYS A 67 9.49 -4.24 -3.16
C CYS A 67 9.34 -2.95 -3.98
N SER A 68 8.47 -2.97 -5.00
CA SER A 68 7.99 -1.73 -5.64
C SER A 68 7.13 -0.92 -4.66
N SER A 69 6.95 0.35 -4.95
CA SER A 69 6.00 1.21 -4.26
C SER A 69 4.79 1.52 -5.15
N ILE A 70 3.66 1.80 -4.51
CA ILE A 70 2.36 1.97 -5.17
C ILE A 70 1.60 3.15 -4.58
N CYS A 71 0.94 3.92 -5.44
CA CYS A 71 0.10 5.06 -5.02
C CYS A 71 -1.06 5.26 -5.99
N ALA A 72 -2.26 5.50 -5.48
CA ALA A 72 -3.44 5.79 -6.29
C ALA A 72 -3.75 7.30 -6.33
N VAL A 73 -4.03 7.84 -7.52
CA VAL A 73 -4.44 9.25 -7.71
C VAL A 73 -5.52 9.31 -8.79
N GLY A 74 -6.71 9.79 -8.42
CA GLY A 74 -7.85 9.82 -9.35
C GLY A 74 -8.24 8.41 -9.78
N ASN A 75 -8.01 8.06 -11.05
CA ASN A 75 -8.26 6.73 -11.62
C ASN A 75 -6.97 5.97 -11.96
N LEU A 76 -5.82 6.57 -11.64
CA LEU A 76 -4.51 6.03 -11.98
C LEU A 76 -3.86 5.40 -10.76
N VAL A 77 -3.33 4.20 -10.95
CA VAL A 77 -2.47 3.51 -9.98
C VAL A 77 -1.04 3.60 -10.48
N TYR A 78 -0.20 4.32 -9.75
CA TYR A 78 1.21 4.48 -10.06
C TYR A 78 2.03 3.42 -9.36
N LEU A 79 2.98 2.85 -10.09
CA LEU A 79 4.02 1.95 -9.58
C LEU A 79 5.38 2.58 -9.83
N PHE A 80 6.24 2.55 -8.82
CA PHE A 80 7.61 3.05 -8.93
C PHE A 80 8.63 2.04 -8.40
N GLY A 81 9.70 1.87 -9.17
CA GLY A 81 10.83 1.03 -8.80
C GLY A 81 10.48 -0.43 -8.56
N GLY A 82 11.32 -1.09 -7.75
CA GLY A 82 11.25 -2.52 -7.49
C GLY A 82 12.52 -3.24 -7.90
N ALA A 83 12.62 -4.51 -7.53
CA ALA A 83 13.80 -5.33 -7.71
C ALA A 83 13.48 -6.75 -8.18
N CYS A 84 14.47 -7.36 -8.81
CA CYS A 84 14.60 -8.78 -9.03
C CYS A 84 15.67 -9.31 -8.08
N PHE A 85 15.33 -10.31 -7.27
CA PHE A 85 16.32 -11.04 -6.47
C PHE A 85 16.75 -12.38 -7.10
N ARG A 86 16.20 -12.76 -8.27
CA ARG A 86 16.47 -14.06 -8.92
C ARG A 86 17.60 -13.96 -9.95
N TYR A 87 18.53 -14.91 -9.91
CA TYR A 87 19.65 -15.16 -10.84
C TYR A 87 20.65 -14.01 -11.05
N ASN A 88 20.21 -12.75 -11.05
CA ASN A 88 21.01 -11.53 -11.02
C ASN A 88 20.19 -10.42 -10.38
N PHE A 89 20.76 -9.72 -9.40
CA PHE A 89 20.10 -8.57 -8.81
C PHE A 89 19.90 -7.48 -9.88
N ARG A 90 18.67 -7.01 -10.01
CA ARG A 90 18.31 -5.85 -10.84
C ARG A 90 17.32 -4.99 -10.08
N SER A 91 17.38 -3.68 -10.24
CA SER A 91 16.32 -2.77 -9.81
C SER A 91 15.95 -1.82 -10.94
N THR A 92 14.82 -1.13 -10.79
CA THR A 92 14.37 -0.13 -11.77
C THR A 92 14.04 1.22 -11.11
N ASN A 93 14.04 2.28 -11.91
CA ASN A 93 13.49 3.60 -11.59
C ASN A 93 12.33 3.97 -12.52
N SER A 94 11.75 2.97 -13.21
CA SER A 94 10.56 3.17 -14.02
C SER A 94 9.41 3.67 -13.15
N LEU A 95 8.70 4.68 -13.66
CA LEU A 95 7.40 5.09 -13.16
C LEU A 95 6.35 4.70 -14.19
N ILE A 96 5.44 3.80 -13.83
CA ILE A 96 4.34 3.41 -14.70
C ILE A 96 3.00 3.70 -14.04
N ALA A 97 1.97 3.88 -14.86
CA ALA A 97 0.61 4.09 -14.42
C ALA A 97 -0.32 3.06 -15.06
N PHE A 98 -1.27 2.56 -14.27
CA PHE A 98 -2.40 1.76 -14.71
C PHE A 98 -3.69 2.59 -14.58
N ASP A 99 -4.42 2.76 -15.67
CA ASP A 99 -5.72 3.43 -15.68
C ASP A 99 -6.84 2.42 -15.43
N THR A 100 -7.46 2.54 -14.27
CA THR A 100 -8.56 1.67 -13.85
C THR A 100 -9.87 1.89 -14.62
N SER A 101 -9.97 2.97 -15.39
CA SER A 101 -11.20 3.31 -16.14
C SER A 101 -11.32 2.52 -17.45
N ASN A 102 -10.18 2.20 -18.07
CA ASN A 102 -10.11 1.52 -19.37
C ASN A 102 -9.12 0.36 -19.38
N GLU A 103 -8.55 0.02 -18.21
CA GLU A 103 -7.62 -1.09 -17.99
C GLU A 103 -6.35 -1.01 -18.86
N THR A 104 -5.83 0.21 -19.05
CA THR A 104 -4.63 0.44 -19.86
C THR A 104 -3.40 0.82 -19.04
N TRP A 105 -2.23 0.48 -19.56
CA TRP A 105 -0.95 0.83 -18.97
C TRP A 105 -0.28 1.97 -19.72
N LYS A 106 0.45 2.81 -18.99
CA LYS A 106 1.28 3.87 -19.55
C LYS A 106 2.62 3.95 -18.81
N THR A 107 3.72 3.89 -19.56
CA THR A 107 5.02 4.29 -19.02
C THR A 107 5.06 5.81 -18.91
N ILE A 108 5.24 6.30 -17.68
CA ILE A 108 5.30 7.74 -17.36
C ILE A 108 6.76 8.21 -17.39
N PHE A 109 7.66 7.40 -16.85
CA PHE A 109 9.09 7.62 -16.90
C PHE A 109 9.78 6.27 -17.13
N PRO A 110 10.49 6.09 -18.25
CA PRO A 110 11.12 4.82 -18.55
C PRO A 110 12.36 4.57 -17.69
N HIS A 111 12.76 3.31 -17.56
CA HIS A 111 14.02 2.94 -16.92
C HIS A 111 15.19 3.67 -17.56
N THR A 112 16.09 4.22 -16.73
CA THR A 112 17.34 4.83 -17.18
C THR A 112 18.48 4.53 -16.22
N ASN A 113 19.66 4.24 -16.78
CA ASN A 113 20.92 4.17 -16.05
C ASN A 113 21.65 5.53 -16.02
N ASP A 114 21.23 6.48 -16.84
CA ASP A 114 21.79 7.83 -16.96
C ASP A 114 21.00 8.81 -16.06
N TYR A 115 20.95 8.52 -14.76
CA TYR A 115 20.30 9.38 -13.77
C TYR A 115 21.31 10.36 -13.13
N ASP A 116 20.83 11.54 -12.78
CA ASP A 116 21.60 12.61 -12.14
C ASP A 116 21.17 12.82 -10.67
N GLU A 117 21.56 13.93 -10.06
CA GLU A 117 21.16 14.27 -8.69
C GLU A 117 19.66 14.52 -8.52
N ASN A 118 18.94 14.88 -9.59
CA ASN A 118 17.52 15.21 -9.57
C ASN A 118 16.64 14.00 -9.89
N THR A 119 17.21 12.97 -10.49
CA THR A 119 16.51 11.77 -10.94
C THR A 119 16.79 10.62 -9.98
N PRO A 120 15.77 9.88 -9.52
CA PRO A 120 16.01 8.75 -8.63
C PRO A 120 16.84 7.65 -9.34
N PRO A 121 17.81 7.03 -8.64
CA PRO A 121 18.48 5.84 -9.15
C PRO A 121 17.50 4.67 -9.24
N PRO A 122 17.83 3.60 -9.98
CA PRO A 122 17.15 2.32 -9.83
C PRO A 122 17.14 1.88 -8.35
N MET A 123 15.93 1.66 -7.82
CA MET A 123 15.74 1.50 -6.38
C MET A 123 14.49 0.69 -6.02
N TYR A 124 14.48 0.15 -4.80
CA TYR A 124 13.39 -0.67 -4.26
C TYR A 124 13.20 -0.39 -2.76
N GLY A 125 12.10 -0.85 -2.18
CA GLY A 125 11.80 -0.67 -0.75
C GLY A 125 11.50 0.77 -0.34
N ASN A 126 11.21 1.64 -1.31
CA ASN A 126 10.85 3.04 -1.09
C ASN A 126 9.34 3.20 -0.79
N VAL A 127 8.94 4.40 -0.39
CA VAL A 127 7.52 4.79 -0.31
C VAL A 127 7.17 5.78 -1.41
N LEU A 128 6.01 5.58 -2.05
CA LEU A 128 5.46 6.46 -3.09
C LEU A 128 4.20 7.14 -2.57
N LEU A 129 4.16 8.46 -2.68
CA LEU A 129 3.09 9.29 -2.14
C LEU A 129 2.66 10.33 -3.17
N TYR A 130 1.40 10.73 -3.12
CA TYR A 130 0.91 11.86 -3.90
C TYR A 130 0.71 13.08 -3.01
N HIS A 131 1.15 14.24 -3.48
CA HIS A 131 0.87 15.52 -2.85
C HIS A 131 0.91 16.67 -3.86
N ASN A 132 -0.11 17.54 -3.83
CA ASN A 132 -0.18 18.79 -4.61
C ASN A 132 0.23 18.65 -6.10
N GLY A 133 -0.31 17.66 -6.81
CA GLY A 133 -0.05 17.46 -8.24
C GLY A 133 1.30 16.83 -8.56
N SER A 134 1.97 16.24 -7.58
CA SER A 134 3.25 15.57 -7.76
C SER A 134 3.32 14.26 -7.00
N LEU A 135 4.11 13.33 -7.51
CA LEU A 135 4.45 12.10 -6.82
C LEU A 135 5.78 12.29 -6.10
N TYR A 136 5.89 11.74 -4.90
CA TYR A 136 7.08 11.80 -4.06
C TYR A 136 7.55 10.37 -3.79
N VAL A 137 8.84 10.13 -4.05
CA VAL A 137 9.53 8.88 -3.72
C VAL A 137 10.50 9.18 -2.59
N LEU A 138 10.40 8.45 -1.49
CA LEU A 138 11.24 8.67 -0.30
C LEU A 138 11.94 7.38 0.12
N GLY A 139 13.25 7.49 0.37
CA GLY A 139 14.10 6.44 0.92
C GLY A 139 14.19 5.18 0.08
N GLY A 140 14.43 4.02 0.70
CA GLY A 140 14.60 2.74 0.01
C GLY A 140 16.08 2.38 -0.19
N PHE A 141 16.37 1.51 -1.16
CA PHE A 141 17.69 0.96 -1.39
C PHE A 141 18.11 1.09 -2.85
N LYS A 142 19.34 1.55 -3.06
CA LYS A 142 20.07 1.37 -4.32
C LYS A 142 21.04 0.22 -4.13
N GLU A 143 20.78 -0.91 -4.78
CA GLU A 143 21.50 -2.15 -4.54
C GLU A 143 21.45 -2.53 -3.04
N THR A 144 22.56 -2.40 -2.33
CA THR A 144 22.67 -2.65 -0.88
C THR A 144 22.78 -1.37 -0.05
N VAL A 145 22.81 -0.20 -0.70
CA VAL A 145 23.00 1.09 -0.04
C VAL A 145 21.63 1.69 0.33
N PRO A 146 21.35 1.90 1.63
CA PRO A 146 20.14 2.59 2.05
C PRO A 146 20.18 4.07 1.60
N LEU A 147 19.04 4.57 1.17
CA LEU A 147 18.84 5.95 0.73
C LEU A 147 17.95 6.68 1.74
N ASP A 148 18.28 7.95 1.97
CA ASP A 148 17.48 8.89 2.75
C ASP A 148 16.93 10.06 1.89
N THR A 149 17.12 9.96 0.57
CA THR A 149 16.77 10.99 -0.39
C THR A 149 15.28 10.98 -0.70
N MET A 150 14.77 12.15 -1.08
CA MET A 150 13.40 12.34 -1.51
C MET A 150 13.38 12.98 -2.88
N TYR A 151 12.68 12.36 -3.82
CA TYR A 151 12.51 12.84 -5.19
C TYR A 151 11.05 13.18 -5.43
N LYS A 152 10.81 14.22 -6.24
CA LYS A 152 9.48 14.67 -6.63
C LYS A 152 9.34 14.59 -8.15
N PHE A 153 8.33 13.86 -8.63
CA PHE A 153 7.92 13.88 -10.03
C PHE A 153 6.71 14.79 -10.22
N CYS A 154 6.89 15.86 -11.00
CA CYS A 154 5.81 16.79 -11.32
C CYS A 154 4.92 16.19 -12.42
N LEU A 155 3.68 15.84 -12.11
CA LEU A 155 2.77 15.21 -13.10
C LEU A 155 2.41 16.14 -14.27
N LYS A 156 2.57 17.46 -14.10
CA LYS A 156 2.29 18.44 -15.15
C LYS A 156 3.44 18.57 -16.15
N THR A 157 4.68 18.61 -15.67
CA THR A 157 5.87 18.80 -16.53
C THR A 157 6.53 17.48 -16.92
N SER A 158 6.19 16.39 -16.23
CA SER A 158 6.82 15.08 -16.37
C SER A 158 8.32 15.08 -16.03
N GLU A 159 8.71 15.87 -15.03
CA GLU A 159 10.11 16.04 -14.63
C GLU A 159 10.34 15.65 -13.18
N TRP A 160 11.52 15.10 -12.90
CA TRP A 160 12.01 14.79 -11.57
C TRP A 160 12.80 15.96 -10.98
N PHE A 161 12.69 16.12 -9.66
CA PHE A 161 13.44 17.09 -8.87
C PHE A 161 13.88 16.44 -7.57
N LEU A 162 15.11 16.71 -7.13
CA LEU A 162 15.52 16.42 -5.77
C LEU A 162 14.77 17.35 -4.81
N VAL A 163 14.16 16.79 -3.77
CA VAL A 163 13.52 17.60 -2.73
C VAL A 163 14.55 17.92 -1.66
N PRO A 164 14.81 19.22 -1.38
CA PRO A 164 15.65 19.60 -0.25
C PRO A 164 15.10 19.01 1.04
N GLN A 165 16.00 18.61 1.94
CA GLN A 165 15.61 18.09 3.25
C GLN A 165 16.55 18.66 4.30
N THR A 166 16.00 19.40 5.26
CA THR A 166 16.74 19.95 6.40
C THR A 166 16.25 19.32 7.70
N GLY A 167 16.98 19.52 8.80
CA GLY A 167 16.69 18.87 10.08
C GLY A 167 17.20 17.43 10.15
N VAL A 168 16.84 16.73 11.22
CA VAL A 168 17.26 15.34 11.46
C VAL A 168 16.35 14.40 10.68
N LYS A 169 16.84 13.90 9.55
CA LYS A 169 16.13 12.94 8.73
C LYS A 169 15.85 11.64 9.49
N PRO A 170 14.77 10.93 9.13
CA PRO A 170 14.59 9.51 9.40
C PRO A 170 15.83 8.68 9.05
N PHE A 171 16.05 7.59 9.79
CA PHE A 171 16.96 6.55 9.33
C PHE A 171 16.14 5.35 8.85
N TYR A 172 16.20 5.06 7.56
CA TYR A 172 15.44 3.96 6.97
C TYR A 172 16.28 2.69 6.91
N HIS A 173 16.06 1.78 7.86
CA HIS A 173 16.71 0.47 7.85
C HIS A 173 15.92 -0.59 7.07
N LEU A 174 14.60 -0.45 6.97
CA LEU A 174 13.70 -1.44 6.39
C LEU A 174 12.54 -0.73 5.65
N LYS A 175 11.32 -1.24 5.81
CA LYS A 175 10.12 -0.71 5.17
C LYS A 175 9.78 0.68 5.69
N ILE A 176 9.42 1.56 4.76
CA ILE A 176 8.97 2.91 5.06
C ILE A 176 7.45 2.95 4.92
N PHE A 177 6.77 3.39 5.98
CA PHE A 177 5.35 3.69 5.92
C PHE A 177 5.14 5.18 6.17
N GLY A 178 4.33 5.81 5.34
CA GLY A 178 4.00 7.20 5.55
C GLY A 178 2.71 7.62 4.86
N THR A 179 2.20 8.77 5.30
CA THR A 179 1.02 9.40 4.72
C THR A 179 1.14 10.90 4.77
N VAL A 180 0.47 11.58 3.84
CA VAL A 180 0.38 13.03 3.82
C VAL A 180 -0.91 13.45 4.51
N PHE A 181 -0.79 14.29 5.54
CA PHE A 181 -1.90 14.88 6.26
C PHE A 181 -1.62 16.36 6.51
N LYS A 182 -2.56 17.24 6.13
CA LYS A 182 -2.44 18.71 6.29
C LYS A 182 -1.08 19.29 5.84
N ASN A 183 -0.67 18.98 4.62
CA ASN A 183 0.59 19.46 4.01
C ASN A 183 1.86 19.00 4.76
N ARG A 184 1.78 17.87 5.46
CA ARG A 184 2.91 17.25 6.15
C ARG A 184 2.94 15.76 5.89
N LEU A 185 4.12 15.22 5.65
CA LEU A 185 4.34 13.80 5.55
C LEU A 185 4.70 13.24 6.93
N TYR A 186 3.89 12.33 7.43
CA TYR A 186 4.11 11.58 8.66
C TYR A 186 4.74 10.24 8.30
N CYS A 187 5.91 9.94 8.85
CA CYS A 187 6.65 8.71 8.62
C CYS A 187 6.75 7.89 9.90
N PHE A 188 6.43 6.60 9.77
CA PHE A 188 6.55 5.59 10.80
C PHE A 188 7.69 4.68 10.37
N GLU A 189 8.79 4.74 11.13
CA GLU A 189 10.05 4.05 10.84
C GLU A 189 10.15 2.76 11.61
N ASP A 190 10.89 1.79 11.05
CA ASP A 190 11.48 0.68 11.78
C ASP A 190 12.83 1.11 12.40
N SER A 191 13.07 0.85 13.68
CA SER A 191 14.28 1.29 14.40
C SER A 191 15.04 0.08 14.94
N LEU A 192 16.29 -0.10 14.49
CA LEU A 192 17.14 -1.21 14.93
C LEU A 192 17.67 -1.08 16.36
N THR A 193 17.63 0.12 16.96
CA THR A 193 18.42 0.43 18.16
C THR A 193 17.64 1.13 19.28
N GLY A 194 16.35 1.40 19.08
CA GLY A 194 15.51 2.12 20.04
C GLY A 194 14.50 1.22 20.74
N THR A 195 14.37 1.37 22.05
CA THR A 195 13.12 1.00 22.75
C THR A 195 12.14 2.15 22.64
N ASN A 196 10.84 1.86 22.55
CA ASN A 196 9.75 2.83 22.42
C ASN A 196 9.59 3.51 21.05
N ARG A 197 9.78 2.78 19.96
CA ARG A 197 9.71 3.29 18.58
C ARG A 197 8.41 4.04 18.26
N PHE A 198 7.29 3.59 18.83
CA PHE A 198 5.97 4.18 18.56
C PHE A 198 5.68 5.44 19.38
N ARG A 199 6.59 5.86 20.27
CA ARG A 199 6.43 7.08 21.08
C ARG A 199 6.75 8.36 20.33
N ASP A 200 7.40 8.27 19.18
CA ASP A 200 7.71 9.42 18.35
C ASP A 200 7.32 9.14 16.89
N VAL A 201 7.07 10.21 16.15
CA VAL A 201 6.81 10.17 14.70
C VAL A 201 7.66 11.24 14.02
N LYS A 202 8.28 10.88 12.89
CA LYS A 202 8.99 11.86 12.05
C LYS A 202 8.00 12.53 11.12
N ILE A 203 8.11 13.85 11.00
CA ILE A 203 7.22 14.67 10.21
C ILE A 203 8.04 15.59 9.32
N PHE A 204 7.84 15.46 8.01
CA PHE A 204 8.37 16.38 7.01
C PHE A 204 7.31 17.43 6.66
N ASP A 205 7.66 18.71 6.79
CA ASP A 205 6.78 19.81 6.42
C ASP A 205 7.09 20.29 4.98
N PHE A 206 6.13 20.11 4.07
CA PHE A 206 6.31 20.47 2.66
C PHE A 206 6.44 21.99 2.44
N SER A 207 6.07 22.83 3.42
CA SER A 207 6.18 24.30 3.28
C SER A 207 7.61 24.80 3.45
N ASN A 208 8.40 24.17 4.32
CA ASN A 208 9.76 24.61 4.64
C ASN A 208 10.82 23.52 4.41
N HIS A 209 10.42 22.36 3.91
CA HIS A 209 11.28 21.22 3.60
C HIS A 209 12.11 20.72 4.80
N THR A 210 11.54 20.80 6.00
CA THR A 210 12.22 20.47 7.26
C THR A 210 11.61 19.24 7.92
N TRP A 211 12.48 18.32 8.37
CA TRP A 211 12.12 17.20 9.24
C TRP A 211 12.08 17.62 10.70
N THR A 212 11.01 17.20 11.38
CA THR A 212 10.83 17.36 12.82
C THR A 212 10.42 16.03 13.44
N THR A 213 10.64 15.88 14.74
CA THR A 213 10.16 14.72 15.51
C THR A 213 9.09 15.21 16.47
N LYS A 214 7.96 14.52 16.54
CA LYS A 214 6.91 14.78 17.52
C LYS A 214 6.61 13.54 18.34
N THR A 215 6.41 13.74 19.62
CA THR A 215 5.99 12.69 20.54
C THR A 215 4.52 12.36 20.36
N THR A 216 4.22 11.07 20.28
CA THR A 216 2.87 10.52 20.27
C THR A 216 2.36 10.35 21.69
N ILE A 217 1.04 10.41 21.85
CA ILE A 217 0.40 10.37 23.16
C ILE A 217 -0.47 9.12 23.30
N SER A 218 -0.73 8.73 24.54
CA SER A 218 -1.69 7.68 24.86
C SER A 218 -2.29 7.96 26.23
N LYS A 219 -3.61 8.18 26.29
CA LYS A 219 -4.29 8.53 27.55
C LYS A 219 -4.21 7.41 28.59
N ASN A 220 -4.18 6.15 28.15
CA ASN A 220 -4.09 4.99 29.01
C ASN A 220 -2.65 4.45 29.15
N GLN A 221 -1.65 5.19 28.65
CA GLN A 221 -0.23 4.82 28.65
C GLN A 221 0.08 3.51 27.90
N GLN A 222 -0.81 3.07 27.01
CA GLN A 222 -0.58 1.92 26.16
C GLN A 222 -0.06 2.35 24.79
N TYR A 223 1.01 1.69 24.36
CA TYR A 223 1.63 1.85 23.05
C TYR A 223 1.81 0.47 22.43
N PRO A 224 1.90 0.37 21.09
CA PRO A 224 2.35 -0.87 20.48
C PRO A 224 3.74 -1.23 20.99
N GLU A 225 3.98 -2.53 21.20
CA GLU A 225 5.31 -3.05 21.52
C GLU A 225 6.23 -2.96 20.31
N ASP A 226 7.52 -2.70 20.54
CA ASP A 226 8.53 -2.64 19.49
C ASP A 226 8.59 -3.96 18.72
N ARG A 227 8.55 -3.86 17.39
CA ARG A 227 8.41 -4.97 16.43
C ARG A 227 8.92 -4.54 15.06
N PHE A 228 9.12 -5.51 14.19
CA PHE A 228 9.63 -5.37 12.83
C PHE A 228 8.61 -5.88 11.82
N ASP A 229 8.66 -5.37 10.59
CA ASP A 229 7.83 -5.81 9.46
C ASP A 229 6.31 -5.77 9.75
N GLU A 230 5.87 -4.82 10.58
CA GLU A 230 4.45 -4.47 10.68
C GLU A 230 3.93 -3.87 9.37
N ALA A 231 2.61 -3.78 9.25
CA ALA A 231 1.97 -3.03 8.18
C ALA A 231 1.32 -1.78 8.73
N PHE A 232 1.30 -0.72 7.91
CA PHE A 232 0.45 0.45 8.12
C PHE A 232 -0.55 0.62 6.98
N ALA A 233 -1.72 1.17 7.32
CA ALA A 233 -2.70 1.70 6.39
C ALA A 233 -3.20 3.04 6.88
N PHE A 234 -3.58 3.93 5.96
CA PHE A 234 -3.99 5.28 6.30
C PHE A 234 -5.37 5.59 5.74
N SER A 235 -6.16 6.22 6.61
CA SER A 235 -7.47 6.82 6.33
C SER A 235 -7.30 8.33 6.25
N SER A 236 -8.39 9.07 6.03
CA SER A 236 -8.39 10.53 5.93
C SER A 236 -7.79 11.24 7.16
N ARG A 237 -7.92 10.65 8.35
CA ARG A 237 -7.52 11.23 9.64
C ARG A 237 -6.73 10.29 10.55
N SER A 238 -6.76 8.99 10.31
CA SER A 238 -6.12 7.99 11.18
C SER A 238 -5.16 7.09 10.42
N GLY A 239 -4.07 6.71 11.07
CA GLY A 239 -3.25 5.55 10.68
C GLY A 239 -3.69 4.30 11.44
N PHE A 240 -3.54 3.15 10.82
CA PHE A 240 -3.79 1.83 11.42
C PHE A 240 -2.52 1.00 11.27
N MET A 241 -2.09 0.35 12.35
CA MET A 241 -0.92 -0.51 12.38
C MET A 241 -1.29 -1.89 12.91
N SER A 242 -0.73 -2.94 12.32
CA SER A 242 -0.92 -4.30 12.79
C SER A 242 0.21 -5.21 12.34
N GLY A 243 0.24 -6.40 12.92
CA GLY A 243 1.25 -7.42 12.66
C GLY A 243 2.63 -7.03 13.18
N GLY A 244 3.62 -7.66 12.56
CA GLY A 244 5.03 -7.54 12.87
C GLY A 244 5.51 -8.65 13.79
N MET A 245 6.84 -8.80 13.86
CA MET A 245 7.52 -9.81 14.67
C MET A 245 8.54 -9.17 15.62
N ILE A 246 8.83 -9.85 16.73
CA ILE A 246 9.97 -9.51 17.58
C ILE A 246 11.19 -10.29 17.06
N PRO A 247 12.29 -9.62 16.67
CA PRO A 247 13.48 -10.28 16.12
C PRO A 247 14.04 -11.33 17.06
N ASP A 248 14.63 -12.37 16.48
CA ASP A 248 15.23 -13.51 17.22
C ASP A 248 14.25 -14.25 18.13
N THR A 249 12.94 -14.07 17.91
CA THR A 249 11.87 -14.81 18.59
C THR A 249 10.87 -15.38 17.58
N ASN A 250 9.99 -16.27 18.04
CA ASN A 250 8.82 -16.74 17.28
C ASN A 250 7.53 -16.01 17.69
N ILE A 251 7.65 -14.76 18.15
CA ILE A 251 6.50 -13.95 18.59
C ILE A 251 6.06 -13.07 17.43
N PHE A 252 4.85 -13.36 16.93
CA PHE A 252 4.17 -12.60 15.89
C PHE A 252 2.96 -11.89 16.48
N HIS A 253 2.77 -10.64 16.12
CA HIS A 253 1.66 -9.84 16.62
C HIS A 253 0.44 -9.94 15.70
N SER A 254 -0.75 -9.87 16.30
CA SER A 254 -2.03 -9.79 15.59
C SER A 254 -2.86 -8.58 16.01
N ASP A 255 -2.41 -7.82 17.00
CA ASP A 255 -3.13 -6.66 17.51
C ASP A 255 -3.19 -5.54 16.46
N ILE A 256 -4.29 -4.80 16.48
CA ILE A 256 -4.49 -3.65 15.59
C ILE A 256 -4.53 -2.38 16.45
N TRP A 257 -3.71 -1.42 16.07
CA TRP A 257 -3.61 -0.11 16.68
C TRP A 257 -4.08 0.96 15.71
N ARG A 258 -4.65 2.03 16.25
CA ARG A 258 -5.03 3.23 15.50
C ARG A 258 -4.29 4.43 16.09
N ILE A 259 -3.75 5.28 15.23
CA ILE A 259 -3.22 6.60 15.60
C ILE A 259 -4.08 7.69 14.94
N ASP A 260 -4.53 8.68 15.70
CA ASP A 260 -5.15 9.88 15.16
C ASP A 260 -4.05 10.87 14.71
N LEU A 261 -4.03 11.25 13.43
CA LEU A 261 -2.94 12.06 12.84
C LEU A 261 -2.96 13.53 13.27
N GLU A 262 -4.09 14.01 13.80
CA GLU A 262 -4.23 15.37 14.33
C GLU A 262 -3.60 15.47 15.72
N THR A 263 -3.98 14.55 16.60
CA THR A 263 -3.62 14.53 18.03
C THR A 263 -2.39 13.70 18.33
N LEU A 264 -1.97 12.84 17.40
CA LEU A 264 -0.94 11.82 17.57
C LEU A 264 -1.24 10.84 18.73
N GLU A 265 -2.53 10.60 19.00
CA GLU A 265 -2.95 9.67 20.04
C GLU A 265 -3.07 8.24 19.53
N TRP A 266 -2.39 7.31 20.19
CA TRP A 266 -2.51 5.86 19.96
C TRP A 266 -3.69 5.25 20.72
N PHE A 267 -4.37 4.32 20.06
CA PHE A 267 -5.47 3.54 20.60
C PHE A 267 -5.33 2.08 20.17
N LYS A 268 -5.38 1.15 21.13
CA LYS A 268 -5.52 -0.28 20.82
C LYS A 268 -6.97 -0.58 20.47
N LEU A 269 -7.20 -1.25 19.34
CA LEU A 269 -8.53 -1.69 18.94
C LEU A 269 -8.87 -3.02 19.62
N ASN A 270 -10.16 -3.31 19.75
CA ASN A 270 -10.67 -4.49 20.45
C ASN A 270 -10.78 -5.75 19.56
N TYR A 271 -10.42 -5.63 18.29
CA TYR A 271 -10.32 -6.74 17.34
C TYR A 271 -8.87 -6.88 16.86
N THR A 272 -8.53 -8.09 16.40
CA THR A 272 -7.19 -8.50 15.99
C THR A 272 -7.24 -9.18 14.64
N LEU A 273 -6.10 -9.30 13.97
CA LEU A 273 -5.91 -10.25 12.89
C LEU A 273 -6.19 -11.68 13.37
N THR A 274 -6.55 -12.55 12.43
CA THR A 274 -6.89 -13.95 12.72
C THR A 274 -5.71 -14.71 13.33
N THR A 275 -4.49 -14.38 12.91
CA THR A 275 -3.23 -14.93 13.42
C THR A 275 -2.15 -13.85 13.44
N GLY A 276 -1.08 -14.09 14.20
CA GLY A 276 0.08 -13.21 14.17
C GLY A 276 0.84 -13.35 12.86
N ILE A 277 1.06 -12.23 12.18
CA ILE A 277 1.70 -12.16 10.86
C ILE A 277 2.65 -10.95 10.76
N TYR A 278 3.62 -11.02 9.87
CA TYR A 278 4.53 -9.95 9.50
C TYR A 278 4.65 -9.85 7.97
N ASP A 279 5.27 -8.81 7.46
CA ASP A 279 5.50 -8.50 6.05
C ASP A 279 4.24 -8.34 5.16
N HIS A 280 3.05 -8.53 5.72
CA HIS A 280 1.78 -8.27 5.05
C HIS A 280 1.62 -6.80 4.67
N ARG A 281 0.58 -6.51 3.86
CA ARG A 281 0.19 -5.14 3.54
C ARG A 281 -1.22 -4.87 4.01
N MET A 282 -1.46 -3.64 4.45
CA MET A 282 -2.79 -3.15 4.77
C MET A 282 -3.16 -1.93 3.91
N THR A 283 -4.45 -1.73 3.70
CA THR A 283 -4.98 -0.51 3.07
C THR A 283 -6.40 -0.22 3.55
N VAL A 284 -6.81 1.04 3.48
CA VAL A 284 -8.17 1.46 3.84
C VAL A 284 -8.96 1.73 2.56
N VAL A 285 -10.17 1.18 2.49
CA VAL A 285 -11.15 1.42 1.41
C VAL A 285 -12.32 2.20 1.97
N ASP A 286 -12.74 3.25 1.24
CA ASP A 286 -13.89 4.11 1.57
C ASP A 286 -13.88 4.68 3.01
N ASP A 287 -12.69 4.93 3.58
CA ASP A 287 -12.47 5.36 4.98
C ASP A 287 -13.08 4.42 6.06
N SER A 288 -13.61 3.27 5.64
CA SER A 288 -14.54 2.44 6.44
C SER A 288 -14.07 1.01 6.61
N TYR A 289 -13.31 0.49 5.63
CA TYR A 289 -12.86 -0.89 5.63
C TYR A 289 -11.34 -0.96 5.64
N LEU A 290 -10.78 -1.59 6.67
CA LEU A 290 -9.37 -1.94 6.71
C LEU A 290 -9.21 -3.35 6.14
N TYR A 291 -8.39 -3.49 5.11
CA TYR A 291 -8.03 -4.76 4.51
C TYR A 291 -6.58 -5.11 4.81
N SER A 292 -6.32 -6.39 5.06
CA SER A 292 -4.98 -6.96 5.24
C SER A 292 -4.80 -8.12 4.27
N PHE A 293 -3.67 -8.17 3.56
CA PHE A 293 -3.37 -9.21 2.58
C PHE A 293 -1.90 -9.64 2.61
N GLY A 294 -1.69 -10.94 2.46
CA GLY A 294 -0.38 -11.58 2.37
C GLY A 294 0.32 -11.68 3.72
N GLY A 295 1.65 -11.69 3.69
CA GLY A 295 2.48 -11.82 4.88
C GLY A 295 2.93 -13.25 5.14
N ASP A 296 3.74 -13.41 6.17
CA ASP A 296 4.16 -14.68 6.71
C ASP A 296 3.96 -14.67 8.24
N GLY A 297 4.07 -15.80 8.91
CA GLY A 297 3.86 -15.85 10.35
C GLY A 297 3.71 -17.25 10.90
N ASN A 298 2.82 -17.40 11.88
CA ASN A 298 2.70 -18.64 12.62
C ASN A 298 2.23 -19.80 11.71
N TYR A 299 3.17 -20.66 11.29
CA TYR A 299 2.96 -21.82 10.40
C TYR A 299 1.89 -22.80 10.87
N HIS A 300 1.53 -22.78 12.16
CA HIS A 300 0.48 -23.64 12.71
C HIS A 300 -0.94 -23.08 12.51
N ALA A 301 -1.07 -21.80 12.16
CA ALA A 301 -2.35 -21.16 11.89
C ALA A 301 -2.60 -21.11 10.37
N ARG A 302 -3.84 -21.39 9.96
CA ARG A 302 -4.26 -21.18 8.57
C ARG A 302 -4.25 -19.67 8.32
N LEU A 303 -3.31 -19.19 7.51
CA LEU A 303 -3.26 -17.79 7.10
C LEU A 303 -4.56 -17.43 6.37
N SER A 304 -5.30 -16.47 6.92
CA SER A 304 -6.36 -15.79 6.18
C SER A 304 -5.68 -14.90 5.16
N LEU A 305 -5.84 -15.21 3.87
CA LEU A 305 -5.15 -14.47 2.81
C LEU A 305 -5.68 -13.04 2.66
N LEU A 306 -6.95 -12.80 3.03
CA LEU A 306 -7.58 -11.49 2.99
C LEU A 306 -8.46 -11.29 4.24
N ASP A 307 -7.97 -10.52 5.21
CA ASP A 307 -8.77 -10.09 6.36
C ASP A 307 -9.45 -8.74 6.07
N LYS A 308 -10.67 -8.58 6.57
CA LYS A 308 -11.48 -7.35 6.43
C LYS A 308 -12.04 -6.92 7.79
N PHE A 309 -11.82 -5.66 8.15
CA PHE A 309 -12.35 -5.03 9.36
C PHE A 309 -13.19 -3.80 9.02
N ILE A 310 -14.25 -3.56 9.79
CA ILE A 310 -15.05 -2.33 9.71
C ILE A 310 -14.48 -1.37 10.75
N ILE A 311 -13.74 -0.36 10.30
CA ILE A 311 -13.09 0.64 11.17
C ILE A 311 -13.98 1.85 11.41
N GLN A 312 -14.92 2.12 10.50
CA GLN A 312 -15.97 3.12 10.63
C GLN A 312 -17.26 2.61 9.97
N PRO A 313 -18.45 3.08 10.39
CA PRO A 313 -19.69 2.74 9.72
C PRO A 313 -19.66 3.18 8.25
N PRO A 314 -19.81 2.26 7.28
CA PRO A 314 -19.81 2.62 5.87
C PRO A 314 -21.10 3.33 5.49
N ALA A 315 -21.07 4.08 4.39
CA ALA A 315 -22.23 4.73 3.84
C ALA A 315 -23.36 3.73 3.53
N LEU A 316 -24.61 4.15 3.71
CA LEU A 316 -25.78 3.33 3.36
C LEU A 316 -25.76 2.93 1.88
N TYR A 317 -25.36 3.85 1.00
CA TYR A 317 -25.22 3.57 -0.43
C TYR A 317 -24.28 2.39 -0.71
N ARG A 318 -23.11 2.39 -0.05
CA ARG A 318 -22.13 1.31 -0.12
C ARG A 318 -22.70 -0.04 0.35
N ARG A 319 -23.48 -0.04 1.44
CA ARG A 319 -24.17 -1.24 1.94
C ARG A 319 -25.24 -1.74 0.98
N CYS A 320 -25.98 -0.83 0.35
CA CYS A 320 -26.95 -1.18 -0.69
C CYS A 320 -26.26 -1.87 -1.86
N GLN A 321 -25.16 -1.29 -2.39
CA GLN A 321 -24.39 -1.90 -3.47
C GLN A 321 -23.87 -3.30 -3.11
N GLU A 322 -23.28 -3.49 -1.92
CA GLU A 322 -22.80 -4.80 -1.44
C GLU A 322 -23.91 -5.85 -1.29
N THR A 323 -25.12 -5.41 -0.94
CA THR A 323 -26.28 -6.29 -0.80
C THR A 323 -26.83 -6.69 -2.17
N ILE A 324 -26.96 -5.70 -3.06
CA ILE A 324 -27.45 -5.89 -4.43
C ILE A 324 -26.47 -6.77 -5.22
N SER A 325 -25.16 -6.55 -5.12
CA SER A 325 -24.15 -7.33 -5.86
C SER A 325 -24.18 -8.83 -5.53
N LYS A 326 -24.65 -9.19 -4.33
CA LYS A 326 -24.74 -10.58 -3.85
C LYS A 326 -26.14 -11.18 -3.99
N TYR A 327 -27.14 -10.39 -4.41
CA TYR A 327 -28.52 -10.84 -4.42
C TYR A 327 -28.73 -11.92 -5.50
N PRO A 328 -29.19 -13.13 -5.10
CA PRO A 328 -29.45 -14.21 -6.06
C PRO A 328 -30.53 -13.81 -7.07
N ASN A 329 -30.40 -14.24 -8.33
CA ASN A 329 -31.36 -13.95 -9.40
C ASN A 329 -31.50 -12.46 -9.76
N LEU A 330 -30.46 -11.67 -9.55
CA LEU A 330 -30.44 -10.23 -9.88
C LEU A 330 -31.01 -9.93 -11.27
N LYS A 331 -30.63 -10.74 -12.27
CA LYS A 331 -31.10 -10.63 -13.67
C LYS A 331 -32.63 -10.58 -13.81
N SER A 332 -33.37 -11.28 -12.95
CA SER A 332 -34.84 -11.31 -13.00
C SER A 332 -35.51 -10.04 -12.47
N ASN A 333 -34.82 -9.25 -11.63
CA ASN A 333 -35.36 -8.08 -10.93
C ASN A 333 -34.61 -6.78 -11.27
N ILE A 334 -33.76 -6.75 -12.31
CA ILE A 334 -32.99 -5.57 -12.74
C ILE A 334 -33.88 -4.32 -12.86
N LYS A 335 -35.11 -4.45 -13.36
CA LYS A 335 -36.07 -3.33 -13.54
C LYS A 335 -36.48 -2.62 -12.25
N SER A 336 -36.27 -3.25 -11.09
CA SER A 336 -36.59 -2.67 -9.77
C SER A 336 -35.43 -1.90 -9.14
N ILE A 337 -34.24 -1.97 -9.73
CA ILE A 337 -33.02 -1.35 -9.20
C ILE A 337 -32.82 0.00 -9.91
N PRO A 338 -32.47 1.09 -9.17
CA PRO A 338 -32.14 2.37 -9.78
C PRO A 338 -31.02 2.26 -10.83
N ALA A 339 -31.18 2.93 -11.97
CA ALA A 339 -30.23 2.88 -13.09
C ALA A 339 -28.78 3.21 -12.67
N ALA A 340 -28.59 4.20 -11.79
CA ALA A 340 -27.27 4.57 -11.28
C ALA A 340 -26.53 3.39 -10.60
N ILE A 341 -27.24 2.56 -9.84
CA ILE A 341 -26.65 1.39 -9.17
C ILE A 341 -26.36 0.28 -10.20
N LEU A 342 -27.21 0.12 -11.21
CA LEU A 342 -27.01 -0.88 -12.28
C LEU A 342 -25.77 -0.55 -13.13
N ASP A 343 -25.60 0.72 -13.48
CA ASP A 343 -24.47 1.22 -14.26
C ASP A 343 -23.16 1.02 -13.48
N GLU A 344 -23.12 1.41 -12.20
CA GLU A 344 -21.93 1.25 -11.35
C GLU A 344 -21.55 -0.21 -11.08
N LEU A 345 -22.54 -1.11 -11.00
CA LEU A 345 -22.30 -2.54 -10.83
C LEU A 345 -22.02 -3.26 -12.17
N ASN A 346 -21.98 -2.54 -13.30
CA ASN A 346 -21.81 -3.08 -14.65
C ASN A 346 -22.82 -4.20 -15.00
N LEU A 347 -24.06 -4.07 -14.50
CA LEU A 347 -25.09 -5.10 -14.66
C LEU A 347 -25.88 -5.01 -15.97
N ASN A 348 -25.77 -3.88 -16.68
CA ASN A 348 -26.48 -3.61 -17.92
C ASN A 348 -25.84 -4.27 -19.16
N ASN A 349 -24.63 -4.85 -19.05
CA ASN A 349 -23.84 -5.34 -20.20
C ASN A 349 -23.79 -6.87 -20.35
N ASN A 350 -24.66 -7.63 -19.67
CA ASN A 350 -24.68 -9.10 -19.73
C ASN A 350 -25.99 -9.63 -20.35
N ASP A 351 -26.18 -9.37 -21.65
CA ASP A 351 -27.20 -10.02 -22.49
C ASP A 351 -26.85 -11.48 -22.77
#